data_AF-A0A7W0YSW8-F1
#
_entry.id   AF-A0A7W0YSW8-F1
#
_cell.length_a   1.000
_cell.length_b   1.000
_cell.length_c   1.000
_cell.angle_alpha   90.00
_cell.angle_beta   90.00
_cell.angle_gamma   90.00
#
_symmetry.space_group_name_H-M   'P 1'
#
loop_
_entity.id
_entity.type
_entity.pdbx_description
1 polymer ?
#
loop_
_entity_poly.entity_id
_entity_poly.type
_entity_poly.pdbx_seq_one_letter_code
_entity_poly.pdbx_strand_id
1 'polypeptide(L)'
;IEGWEVLRFCDENFAGKCFKPWTKYRHPQLGDVEIGGLNPKFFSQNGPPEVLEKWARNQALFNVYMAQSLPRIEITDAVVTTLSAPTDSATHEIRVTVRNTGRMPTALEQAKRVKIVRPDQVTAKFADSSAAKVVGRPPEFWLAGGESKTVALRIRAGEKATNRKVTIRALSTRGGVAEREVEVGTR
;
A
#
# COMPACT_ATOMS: atom_id res chain seq x y z
N ILE A 1 -9.36 -30.98 -6.43
CA ILE A 1 -8.46 -31.52 -7.47
C ILE A 1 -8.85 -32.96 -7.64
N GLU A 2 -9.22 -33.36 -8.84
CA GLU A 2 -9.66 -34.73 -9.09
C GLU A 2 -8.45 -35.66 -9.14
N GLY A 3 -8.60 -36.91 -8.68
CA GLY A 3 -7.46 -37.84 -8.55
C GLY A 3 -6.74 -38.09 -9.88
N TRP A 4 -7.48 -38.19 -10.99
CA TRP A 4 -6.90 -38.40 -12.31
C TRP A 4 -6.08 -37.19 -12.81
N GLU A 5 -6.39 -35.97 -12.35
CA GLU A 5 -5.61 -34.78 -12.71
C GLU A 5 -4.22 -34.82 -12.06
N VAL A 6 -4.13 -35.34 -10.83
CA VAL A 6 -2.86 -35.55 -10.13
C VAL A 6 -2.01 -36.59 -10.86
N LEU A 7 -2.63 -37.69 -11.31
CA LEU A 7 -1.96 -38.72 -12.10
C LEU A 7 -1.44 -38.17 -13.43
N ARG A 8 -2.31 -37.53 -14.22
CA ARG A 8 -1.95 -36.90 -15.49
C ARG A 8 -0.81 -35.90 -15.32
N PHE A 9 -0.92 -35.00 -14.35
CA PHE A 9 0.11 -33.98 -14.11
C PHE A 9 1.45 -34.63 -13.75
N CYS A 10 1.44 -35.70 -12.97
CA CYS A 10 2.65 -36.46 -12.65
C CYS A 10 3.32 -37.05 -13.89
N ASP A 11 2.53 -37.68 -14.77
CA ASP A 11 3.03 -38.31 -15.98
C ASP A 11 3.61 -37.27 -16.94
N GLU A 12 2.89 -36.17 -17.15
CA GLU A 12 3.28 -35.09 -18.07
C GLU A 12 4.51 -34.30 -17.59
N ASN A 13 4.62 -34.01 -16.28
CA ASN A 13 5.61 -33.06 -15.76
C ASN A 13 6.79 -33.73 -15.05
N PHE A 14 6.63 -34.95 -14.57
CA PHE A 14 7.63 -35.64 -13.76
C PHE A 14 7.90 -37.08 -14.24
N ALA A 15 7.36 -37.49 -15.39
CA ALA A 15 7.55 -38.82 -15.96
C ALA A 15 7.24 -39.94 -14.96
N GLY A 16 6.16 -39.78 -14.17
CA GLY A 16 5.74 -40.77 -13.18
C GLY A 16 6.56 -40.81 -11.88
N LYS A 17 7.59 -39.97 -11.71
CA LYS A 17 8.46 -39.94 -10.51
C LYS A 17 7.76 -39.53 -9.22
N CYS A 18 6.48 -39.15 -9.28
CA CYS A 18 5.70 -38.83 -8.09
C CYS A 18 5.38 -40.07 -7.25
N PHE A 19 5.59 -41.28 -7.77
CA PHE A 19 5.35 -42.52 -7.05
C PHE A 19 6.66 -43.16 -6.57
N LYS A 20 6.65 -43.66 -5.33
CA LYS A 20 7.66 -44.59 -4.84
C LYS A 20 7.35 -45.98 -5.38
N PRO A 21 8.38 -46.73 -5.83
CA PRO A 21 8.19 -48.11 -6.24
C PRO A 21 7.63 -48.94 -5.08
N TRP A 22 6.74 -49.88 -5.40
CA TRP A 22 6.23 -50.84 -4.44
C TRP A 22 7.35 -51.79 -4.02
N THR A 23 7.54 -51.95 -2.71
CA THR A 23 8.58 -52.80 -2.14
C THR A 23 7.97 -53.70 -1.08
N LYS A 24 8.39 -54.97 -1.06
CA LYS A 24 7.92 -55.93 -0.06
C LYS A 24 8.46 -55.56 1.32
N TYR A 25 7.60 -55.67 2.32
CA TYR A 25 7.92 -55.39 3.71
C TYR A 25 7.21 -56.40 4.60
N ARG A 26 7.89 -56.89 5.64
CA ARG A 26 7.30 -57.81 6.61
C ARG A 26 6.84 -57.05 7.84
N HIS A 27 5.54 -56.76 7.91
CA HIS A 27 4.94 -56.01 9.00
C HIS A 27 4.74 -56.90 10.23
N PRO A 28 5.08 -56.44 11.45
CA PRO A 28 5.01 -57.25 12.68
C PRO A 28 3.65 -57.90 12.98
N GLN A 29 2.56 -57.26 12.53
CA GLN A 29 1.19 -57.74 12.77
C GLN A 29 0.50 -58.29 11.52
N LEU A 30 0.90 -57.82 10.32
CA LEU A 30 0.17 -58.09 9.07
C LEU A 30 0.88 -59.14 8.19
N GLY A 31 2.09 -59.55 8.56
CA GLY A 31 2.89 -60.45 7.73
C GLY A 31 3.44 -59.74 6.50
N ASP A 32 3.45 -60.41 5.36
CA ASP A 32 4.03 -59.89 4.12
C ASP A 32 3.09 -58.86 3.46
N VAL A 33 3.54 -57.61 3.38
CA VAL A 33 2.82 -56.48 2.77
C VAL A 33 3.71 -55.74 1.76
N GLU A 34 3.14 -54.79 1.02
CA GLU A 34 3.90 -53.90 0.14
C GLU A 34 3.77 -52.44 0.58
N ILE A 35 4.88 -51.71 0.51
CA ILE A 35 4.93 -50.27 0.79
C ILE A 35 5.41 -49.52 -0.47
N GLY A 36 4.67 -48.48 -0.84
CA GLY A 36 4.89 -47.73 -2.08
C GLY A 36 3.77 -46.71 -2.30
N GLY A 37 3.57 -46.31 -3.56
CA GLY A 37 2.51 -45.38 -3.94
C GLY A 37 2.97 -43.92 -3.98
N LEU A 38 2.05 -42.97 -3.89
CA LEU A 38 2.37 -41.54 -4.06
C LEU A 38 3.40 -41.10 -3.03
N ASN A 39 4.46 -40.43 -3.48
CA ASN A 39 5.50 -39.90 -2.63
C ASN A 39 4.94 -38.72 -1.80
N PRO A 40 4.73 -38.91 -0.48
CA PRO A 40 4.05 -37.91 0.32
C PRO A 40 4.89 -36.64 0.51
N LYS A 41 6.23 -36.72 0.35
CA LYS A 41 7.12 -35.62 0.70
C LYS A 41 7.21 -34.53 -0.36
N PHE A 42 7.38 -34.92 -1.63
CA PHE A 42 7.75 -34.02 -2.74
C PHE A 42 6.65 -33.78 -3.77
N PHE A 43 5.50 -34.43 -3.64
CA PHE A 43 4.38 -34.28 -4.59
C PHE A 43 3.02 -34.15 -3.89
N SER A 44 3.04 -34.00 -2.56
CA SER A 44 1.84 -33.79 -1.74
C SER A 44 2.09 -32.72 -0.68
N GLN A 45 3.10 -32.90 0.19
CA GLN A 45 3.41 -31.92 1.23
C GLN A 45 4.24 -30.73 0.74
N ASN A 46 5.22 -30.99 -0.13
CA ASN A 46 6.08 -29.95 -0.71
C ASN A 46 6.06 -30.07 -2.22
N GLY A 47 6.35 -28.97 -2.90
CA GLY A 47 6.66 -29.00 -4.32
C GLY A 47 7.96 -29.76 -4.58
N PRO A 48 8.10 -30.42 -5.73
CA PRO A 48 9.31 -31.14 -6.08
C PRO A 48 10.47 -30.15 -6.28
N PRO A 49 11.72 -30.52 -5.94
CA PRO A 49 12.86 -29.60 -5.95
C PRO A 49 13.07 -28.88 -7.30
N GLU A 50 12.78 -29.56 -8.40
CA GLU A 50 12.96 -29.09 -9.77
C GLU A 50 12.10 -27.86 -10.10
N VAL A 51 10.99 -27.64 -9.40
CA VAL A 51 10.12 -26.46 -9.62
C VAL A 51 10.34 -25.35 -8.59
N LEU A 52 11.10 -25.61 -7.51
CA LEU A 52 11.23 -24.67 -6.40
C LEU A 52 11.82 -23.34 -6.83
N GLU A 53 12.90 -23.34 -7.62
CA GLU A 53 13.55 -22.11 -8.06
C GLU A 53 12.61 -21.21 -8.87
N LYS A 54 11.86 -21.80 -9.81
CA LYS A 54 10.86 -21.08 -10.62
C LYS A 54 9.82 -20.40 -9.73
N TRP A 55 9.26 -21.14 -8.77
CA TRP A 55 8.23 -20.60 -7.88
C TRP A 55 8.78 -19.57 -6.91
N ALA A 56 9.96 -19.80 -6.33
CA ALA A 56 10.64 -18.84 -5.47
C ALA A 56 10.93 -17.53 -6.21
N ARG A 57 11.44 -17.61 -7.45
CA ARG A 57 11.66 -16.44 -8.31
C ARG A 57 10.38 -15.68 -8.60
N ASN A 58 9.30 -16.39 -8.95
CA ASN A 58 8.02 -15.75 -9.23
C ASN A 58 7.44 -15.05 -8.00
N GLN A 59 7.52 -15.67 -6.82
CA GLN A 59 7.11 -15.06 -5.55
C GLN A 59 7.96 -13.82 -5.23
N ALA A 60 9.28 -13.88 -5.44
CA ALA A 60 10.16 -12.74 -5.23
C ALA A 60 9.80 -11.57 -6.17
N LEU A 61 9.62 -11.84 -7.47
CA LEU A 61 9.21 -10.82 -8.46
C LEU A 61 7.85 -10.21 -8.13
N PHE A 62 6.89 -11.04 -7.69
CA PHE A 62 5.58 -10.55 -7.26
C PHE A 62 5.70 -9.61 -6.05
N ASN A 63 6.52 -9.95 -5.05
CA ASN A 63 6.74 -9.09 -3.89
C ASN A 63 7.43 -7.77 -4.25
N VAL A 64 8.40 -7.78 -5.17
CA VAL A 64 9.02 -6.55 -5.69
C VAL A 64 7.98 -5.70 -6.43
N TYR A 65 7.17 -6.32 -7.29
CA TYR A 65 6.08 -5.63 -7.99
C TYR A 65 5.08 -5.01 -7.01
N MET A 66 4.68 -5.74 -5.97
CA MET A 66 3.78 -5.23 -4.93
C MET A 66 4.39 -4.04 -4.20
N ALA A 67 5.65 -4.12 -3.77
CA ALA A 67 6.35 -3.05 -3.08
C ALA A 67 6.44 -1.78 -3.94
N GLN A 68 6.72 -1.92 -5.23
CA GLN A 68 6.75 -0.80 -6.19
C GLN A 68 5.35 -0.25 -6.51
N SER A 69 4.31 -1.04 -6.28
CA SER A 69 2.92 -0.65 -6.53
C SER A 69 2.26 0.07 -5.34
N LEU A 70 2.90 0.05 -4.16
CA LEU A 70 2.37 0.69 -2.95
C LEU A 70 2.06 2.17 -3.18
N PRO A 71 1.03 2.71 -2.50
CA PRO A 71 0.71 4.13 -2.60
C PRO A 71 1.89 4.97 -2.12
N ARG A 72 2.12 6.10 -2.79
CA ARG A 72 3.08 7.12 -2.37
C ARG A 72 2.52 8.48 -2.74
N ILE A 73 2.32 9.33 -1.75
CA ILE A 73 1.77 10.66 -1.97
C ILE A 73 2.87 11.69 -2.19
N GLU A 74 2.57 12.69 -3.02
CA GLU A 74 3.42 13.83 -3.33
C GLU A 74 2.57 15.10 -3.44
N ILE A 75 3.11 16.25 -3.03
CA ILE A 75 2.49 17.55 -3.27
C ILE A 75 3.05 18.13 -4.57
N THR A 76 2.30 17.99 -5.66
CA THR A 76 2.74 18.44 -6.98
C THR A 76 2.62 19.95 -7.14
N ASP A 77 1.63 20.57 -6.49
CA ASP A 77 1.39 22.00 -6.58
C ASP A 77 0.80 22.58 -5.28
N ALA A 78 1.12 23.84 -5.00
CA ALA A 78 0.61 24.57 -3.85
C ALA A 78 0.53 26.07 -4.17
N VAL A 79 -0.70 26.58 -4.31
CA VAL A 79 -0.97 27.97 -4.69
C VAL A 79 -1.63 28.70 -3.53
N VAL A 80 -1.06 29.83 -3.11
CA VAL A 80 -1.57 30.66 -2.02
C VAL A 80 -2.37 31.83 -2.60
N THR A 81 -3.57 32.06 -2.06
CA THR A 81 -4.43 33.19 -2.41
C THR A 81 -4.89 33.93 -1.16
N THR A 82 -4.83 35.26 -1.19
CA THR A 82 -5.36 36.12 -0.11
C THR A 82 -6.87 36.21 -0.22
N LEU A 83 -7.58 36.09 0.92
CA LEU A 83 -9.03 36.20 0.98
C LEU A 83 -9.43 37.62 1.39
N SER A 84 -10.23 38.29 0.55
CA SER A 84 -10.86 39.57 0.89
C SER A 84 -12.24 39.34 1.50
N ALA A 85 -12.41 39.64 2.79
CA ALA A 85 -13.66 39.51 3.55
C ALA A 85 -14.25 38.09 3.68
N PRO A 86 -13.48 37.12 4.23
CA PRO A 86 -14.03 35.81 4.52
C PRO A 86 -15.06 35.85 5.67
N THR A 87 -16.06 34.97 5.60
CA THR A 87 -17.06 34.75 6.66
C THR A 87 -16.46 34.09 7.91
N ASP A 88 -15.33 33.42 7.74
CA ASP A 88 -14.52 32.87 8.81
C ASP A 88 -13.27 33.72 9.07
N SER A 89 -12.60 33.52 10.20
CA SER A 89 -11.38 34.28 10.54
C SER A 89 -10.15 33.94 9.67
N ALA A 90 -10.34 33.28 8.52
CA ALA A 90 -9.29 32.96 7.58
C ALA A 90 -8.74 34.24 6.95
N THR A 91 -7.52 34.17 6.44
CA THR A 91 -6.85 35.30 5.75
C THR A 91 -6.35 34.87 4.39
N HIS A 92 -6.01 33.60 4.25
CA HIS A 92 -5.49 33.01 3.03
C HIS A 92 -6.14 31.64 2.80
N GLU A 93 -6.29 31.29 1.54
CA GLU A 93 -6.60 29.96 1.08
C GLU A 93 -5.40 29.41 0.31
N ILE A 94 -4.98 28.21 0.66
CA ILE A 94 -3.91 27.48 0.01
C ILE A 94 -4.54 26.32 -0.75
N ARG A 95 -4.50 26.35 -2.08
CA ARG A 95 -4.91 25.22 -2.93
C ARG A 95 -3.73 24.29 -3.13
N VAL A 96 -3.85 23.08 -2.59
CA VAL A 96 -2.79 22.06 -2.58
C VAL A 96 -3.22 20.91 -3.47
N THR A 97 -2.40 20.57 -4.45
CA THR A 97 -2.61 19.39 -5.30
C THR A 97 -1.75 18.25 -4.79
N VAL A 98 -2.41 17.18 -4.34
CA VAL A 98 -1.77 15.95 -3.87
C VAL A 98 -1.97 14.86 -4.91
N ARG A 99 -0.90 14.18 -5.28
CA ARG A 99 -0.91 13.07 -6.24
C ARG A 99 -0.44 11.79 -5.56
N ASN A 100 -1.11 10.69 -5.86
CA ASN A 100 -0.60 9.35 -5.56
C ASN A 100 0.21 8.85 -6.75
N THR A 101 1.53 8.76 -6.61
CA THR A 101 2.42 8.24 -7.67
C THR A 101 2.42 6.72 -7.74
N GLY A 102 1.88 6.05 -6.72
CA GLY A 102 1.73 4.59 -6.65
C GLY A 102 0.56 4.07 -7.48
N ARG A 103 0.53 2.75 -7.69
CA ARG A 103 -0.54 2.06 -8.44
C ARG A 103 -1.72 1.66 -7.55
N MET A 104 -1.44 1.37 -6.28
CA MET A 104 -2.46 1.04 -5.31
C MET A 104 -3.10 2.32 -4.75
N PRO A 105 -4.39 2.25 -4.36
CA PRO A 105 -5.01 3.34 -3.64
C PRO A 105 -4.37 3.50 -2.25
N THR A 106 -4.43 4.71 -1.74
CA THR A 106 -4.09 5.09 -0.35
C THR A 106 -4.90 4.31 0.69
N ALA A 107 -6.13 3.91 0.35
CA ALA A 107 -6.92 2.95 1.10
C ALA A 107 -7.77 2.06 0.20
N LEU A 108 -7.74 0.76 0.46
CA LEU A 108 -8.66 -0.22 -0.15
C LEU A 108 -10.07 -0.06 0.43
N GLU A 109 -11.11 -0.39 -0.34
CA GLU A 109 -12.51 -0.28 0.10
C GLU A 109 -12.78 -1.07 1.38
N GLN A 110 -12.20 -2.27 1.52
CA GLN A 110 -12.36 -3.05 2.74
C GLN A 110 -11.71 -2.37 3.95
N ALA A 111 -10.55 -1.74 3.78
CA ALA A 111 -9.86 -1.01 4.84
C ALA A 111 -10.67 0.24 5.29
N LYS A 112 -11.35 0.90 4.35
CA LYS A 112 -12.29 2.00 4.64
C LYS A 112 -13.49 1.50 5.46
N ARG A 113 -14.10 0.38 5.04
CA ARG A 113 -15.28 -0.21 5.72
C ARG A 113 -15.00 -0.58 7.17
N VAL A 114 -13.86 -1.20 7.44
CA VAL A 114 -13.47 -1.60 8.81
C VAL A 114 -12.76 -0.49 9.59
N LYS A 115 -12.64 0.72 9.02
CA LYS A 115 -12.06 1.92 9.64
C LYS A 115 -10.64 1.73 10.21
N ILE A 116 -9.86 0.80 9.65
CA ILE A 116 -8.47 0.53 10.08
C ILE A 116 -7.48 1.55 9.51
N VAL A 117 -7.89 2.28 8.47
CA VAL A 117 -7.09 3.34 7.83
C VAL A 117 -7.84 4.66 8.01
N ARG A 118 -7.11 5.72 8.38
CA ARG A 118 -7.64 7.09 8.46
C ARG A 118 -7.62 7.76 7.08
N PRO A 119 -8.61 8.61 6.75
CA PRO A 119 -8.59 9.42 5.53
C PRO A 119 -7.30 10.20 5.38
N ASP A 120 -6.84 10.37 4.15
CA ASP A 120 -5.74 11.25 3.85
C ASP A 120 -6.14 12.69 4.13
N GLN A 121 -5.20 13.49 4.62
CA GLN A 121 -5.45 14.86 5.04
C GLN A 121 -4.34 15.79 4.58
N VAL A 122 -4.71 17.04 4.28
CA VAL A 122 -3.74 18.13 4.10
C VAL A 122 -3.84 19.08 5.30
N THR A 123 -2.70 19.35 5.92
CA THR A 123 -2.57 20.26 7.05
C THR A 123 -1.40 21.21 6.84
N ALA A 124 -1.26 22.21 7.70
CA ALA A 124 -0.14 23.12 7.73
C ALA A 124 0.56 23.06 9.08
N LYS A 125 1.89 23.01 9.05
CA LYS A 125 2.76 23.23 10.21
C LYS A 125 3.30 24.65 10.14
N PHE A 126 3.25 25.32 11.28
CA PHE A 126 3.77 26.68 11.44
C PHE A 126 4.95 26.67 12.42
N ALA A 127 5.76 27.73 12.41
CA ALA A 127 6.79 27.92 13.41
C ALA A 127 6.19 28.04 14.82
N ASP A 128 6.86 27.50 15.84
CA ASP A 128 6.35 27.42 17.22
C ASP A 128 6.02 28.79 17.84
N SER A 129 6.64 29.86 17.34
CA SER A 129 6.38 31.25 17.78
C SER A 129 5.27 31.96 16.97
N SER A 130 4.57 31.25 16.09
CA SER A 130 3.55 31.84 15.22
C SER A 130 2.16 31.81 15.87
N ALA A 131 1.40 32.90 15.69
CA ALA A 131 -0.03 32.92 15.99
C ALA A 131 -0.88 32.33 14.84
N ALA A 132 -0.21 31.74 13.84
CA ALA A 132 -0.86 31.23 12.64
C ALA A 132 -1.55 29.90 12.93
N LYS A 133 -2.74 29.69 12.35
CA LYS A 133 -3.50 28.45 12.54
C LYS A 133 -4.29 28.06 11.30
N VAL A 134 -4.50 26.76 11.15
CA VAL A 134 -5.49 26.22 10.22
C VAL A 134 -6.88 26.60 10.72
N VAL A 135 -7.73 27.08 9.82
CA VAL A 135 -9.12 27.42 10.12
C VAL A 135 -10.03 26.31 9.58
N GLY A 136 -10.87 25.76 10.46
CA GLY A 136 -11.78 24.66 10.12
C GLY A 136 -11.15 23.28 10.24
N ARG A 137 -11.86 22.27 9.74
CA ARG A 137 -11.41 20.88 9.72
C ARG A 137 -10.49 20.66 8.50
N PRO A 138 -9.35 19.97 8.65
CA PRO A 138 -8.54 19.57 7.51
C PRO A 138 -9.37 18.77 6.49
N PRO A 139 -9.22 19.03 5.19
CA PRO A 139 -9.94 18.27 4.16
C PRO A 139 -9.53 16.81 4.21
N GLU A 140 -10.53 15.92 4.24
CA GLU A 140 -10.34 14.46 4.24
C GLU A 140 -10.66 13.89 2.86
N PHE A 141 -9.79 13.01 2.37
CA PHE A 141 -9.97 12.38 1.07
C PHE A 141 -9.28 11.02 1.00
N TRP A 142 -9.45 10.38 -0.14
CA TRP A 142 -8.74 9.16 -0.54
C TRP A 142 -8.27 9.37 -1.97
N LEU A 143 -7.11 8.81 -2.30
CA LEU A 143 -6.58 8.78 -3.67
C LEU A 143 -6.48 7.35 -4.19
N ALA A 144 -7.01 7.12 -5.38
CA ALA A 144 -6.72 5.94 -6.20
C ALA A 144 -5.27 5.97 -6.70
N GLY A 145 -4.82 4.87 -7.32
CA GLY A 145 -3.51 4.81 -7.95
C GLY A 145 -3.38 5.80 -9.11
N GLY A 146 -2.32 6.60 -9.13
CA GLY A 146 -2.10 7.63 -10.15
C GLY A 146 -2.98 8.87 -10.06
N GLU A 147 -3.97 8.90 -9.16
CA GLU A 147 -4.92 10.01 -9.03
C GLU A 147 -4.27 11.25 -8.40
N SER A 148 -4.68 12.42 -8.90
CA SER A 148 -4.38 13.72 -8.31
C SER A 148 -5.66 14.38 -7.81
N LYS A 149 -5.60 15.01 -6.64
CA LYS A 149 -6.71 15.79 -6.08
C LYS A 149 -6.22 17.11 -5.55
N THR A 150 -6.93 18.17 -5.92
CA THR A 150 -6.70 19.51 -5.37
C THR A 150 -7.65 19.75 -4.21
N VAL A 151 -7.12 20.19 -3.07
CA VAL A 151 -7.87 20.53 -1.87
C VAL A 151 -7.51 21.94 -1.41
N ALA A 152 -8.50 22.65 -0.88
CA ALA A 152 -8.31 23.97 -0.31
C ALA A 152 -8.08 23.87 1.21
N LEU A 153 -6.98 24.46 1.67
CA LEU A 153 -6.66 24.62 3.09
C LEU A 153 -6.79 26.09 3.45
N ARG A 154 -7.65 26.42 4.41
CA ARG A 154 -7.84 27.80 4.89
C ARG A 154 -6.95 28.05 6.10
N ILE A 155 -6.20 29.14 6.07
CA ILE A 155 -5.30 29.53 7.16
C ILE A 155 -5.52 30.97 7.61
N ARG A 156 -5.28 31.20 8.90
CA ARG A 156 -5.12 32.53 9.49
C ARG A 156 -3.64 32.77 9.70
N ALA A 157 -3.02 33.64 8.90
CA ALA A 157 -1.67 34.12 9.14
C ALA A 157 -1.71 35.20 10.22
N GLY A 158 -0.75 35.20 11.14
CA GLY A 158 -0.60 36.30 12.10
C GLY A 158 0.25 37.44 11.53
N GLU A 159 0.23 38.60 12.17
CA GLU A 159 0.83 39.86 11.65
C GLU A 159 2.38 39.86 11.53
N LYS A 160 3.10 38.96 12.20
CA LYS A 160 4.57 38.94 12.23
C LYS A 160 5.20 38.21 11.04
N ALA A 161 6.40 38.65 10.62
CA ALA A 161 7.16 38.07 9.52
C ALA A 161 7.50 36.58 9.69
N THR A 162 7.59 36.07 10.92
CA THR A 162 7.77 34.64 11.24
C THR A 162 6.59 33.77 10.82
N ASN A 163 5.44 34.36 10.49
CA ASN A 163 4.24 33.64 10.06
C ASN A 163 4.16 33.48 8.54
N ARG A 164 5.17 33.93 7.79
CA ARG A 164 5.20 33.91 6.33
C ARG A 164 5.58 32.56 5.75
N LYS A 165 6.40 31.77 6.45
CA LYS A 165 6.79 30.42 6.01
C LYS A 165 5.84 29.39 6.61
N VAL A 166 5.14 28.68 5.73
CA VAL A 166 4.18 27.63 6.12
C VAL A 166 4.59 26.33 5.46
N THR A 167 4.76 25.28 6.25
CA THR A 167 5.03 23.94 5.74
C THR A 167 3.71 23.20 5.57
N ILE A 168 3.27 23.02 4.33
CA ILE A 168 2.12 22.21 3.98
C ILE A 168 2.53 20.74 4.12
N ARG A 169 1.69 19.94 4.77
CA ARG A 169 1.89 18.50 4.96
C ARG A 169 0.67 17.75 4.44
N ALA A 170 0.88 16.88 3.47
CA ALA A 170 -0.08 15.86 3.10
C ALA A 170 0.24 14.59 3.89
N LEU A 171 -0.75 14.04 4.59
CA LEU A 171 -0.63 12.90 5.48
C LEU A 171 -1.47 11.76 4.93
N SER A 172 -0.83 10.62 4.66
CA SER A 172 -1.49 9.37 4.31
C SER A 172 -0.99 8.24 5.20
N THR A 173 -1.91 7.44 5.74
CA THR A 173 -1.56 6.28 6.59
C THR A 173 -0.69 5.25 5.84
N ARG A 174 -0.91 5.11 4.53
CA ARG A 174 -0.20 4.14 3.67
C ARG A 174 0.69 4.80 2.64
N GLY A 175 0.32 5.99 2.16
CA GLY A 175 1.08 6.76 1.18
C GLY A 175 2.27 7.54 1.75
N GLY A 176 2.43 7.56 3.08
CA GLY A 176 3.48 8.30 3.77
C GLY A 176 3.13 9.77 4.00
N VAL A 177 4.15 10.60 4.15
CA VAL A 177 4.01 12.05 4.38
C VAL A 177 4.74 12.78 3.27
N ALA A 178 4.08 13.77 2.68
CA ALA A 178 4.69 14.71 1.75
C ALA A 178 4.66 16.11 2.35
N GLU A 179 5.76 16.85 2.24
CA GLU A 179 5.89 18.19 2.80
C GLU A 179 6.35 19.17 1.72
N ARG A 180 5.80 20.39 1.76
CA ARG A 180 6.20 21.47 0.87
C ARG A 180 6.12 22.80 1.60
N GLU A 181 7.20 23.57 1.55
CA GLU A 181 7.22 24.92 2.11
C GLU A 181 6.62 25.91 1.10
N VAL A 182 5.75 26.78 1.59
CA VAL A 182 5.20 27.90 0.82
C VAL A 182 5.34 29.20 1.62
N GLU A 183 5.53 30.29 0.89
CA GLU A 183 5.50 31.63 1.47
C GLU A 183 4.12 32.24 1.29
N VAL A 184 3.58 32.76 2.40
CA VAL A 184 2.30 33.45 2.45
C VAL A 184 2.59 34.96 2.43
N GLY A 185 2.20 35.62 1.33
CA GLY A 185 2.36 37.06 1.15
C GLY A 185 1.52 37.88 2.14
N THR A 186 1.85 39.17 2.30
CA THR A 186 1.01 40.11 3.04
C THR A 186 -0.22 40.49 2.24
N ARG A 187 -1.33 40.73 2.94
CA ARG A 187 -2.49 41.45 2.40
C ARG A 187 -2.15 42.92 2.15
#